data_AF-A0AAP8PNA2-F1
#
_entry.id   AF-A0AAP8PNA2-F1
#
_cell.length_a   1.000
_cell.length_b   1.000
_cell.length_c   1.000
_cell.angle_alpha   90.00
_cell.angle_beta   90.00
_cell.angle_gamma   90.00
#
_symmetry.space_group_name_H-M   'P 1'
#
loop_
_entity.id
_entity.type
_entity.pdbx_description
1 polymer ?
#
loop_
_entity_poly.entity_id
_entity_poly.type
_entity_poly.pdbx_seq_one_letter_code
_entity_poly.pdbx_strand_id
1 'polypeptide(L)'
;MTNAKWNALNMEDQSQSAVLAEAIREADAVVVGIGAGMSSADGFTYTGERFTKNFPDFIEKYGFFDMLQASLHPFPSWQEYWAFESRFVKLNYLDQAVGPSYVALKEMLETKPYHIITTNADNAFAVADYDLDKVFHIQGEYILWQCSQHCHAQTYRDDEAILQMVEQQEDMKVPRELIPHCPKCDAPMEINKRKAQVGMVEDADFHAQLDRYNAFLAQHETGKVLYLEIGIGYTTPQFVKHPFQRMTRKNPDAVFMTMNKKAYRIPQPIRERTIHLTDDISMLIQDANQRLKQ
;
A
#
# COMPACT_ATOMS: atom_id res chain seq x y z
N MET A 1 -20.19 17.11 24.24
CA MET A 1 -19.04 17.60 23.47
C MET A 1 -17.81 17.34 24.32
N THR A 2 -17.24 16.15 24.21
CA THR A 2 -15.88 15.90 24.70
C THR A 2 -14.96 16.75 23.83
N ASN A 3 -14.19 17.63 24.45
CA ASN A 3 -13.00 18.24 23.86
C ASN A 3 -11.86 17.28 24.22
N ALA A 4 -11.77 16.13 23.56
CA ALA A 4 -10.68 15.20 23.86
C ALA A 4 -9.37 15.90 23.48
N LYS A 5 -8.60 16.32 24.48
CA LYS A 5 -7.32 16.99 24.25
C LYS A 5 -6.30 15.92 23.82
N TRP A 6 -5.68 16.15 22.67
CA TRP A 6 -4.50 15.42 22.22
C TRP A 6 -3.25 16.14 22.69
N ASN A 7 -2.42 15.47 23.46
CA ASN A 7 -1.11 15.98 23.85
C ASN A 7 -0.22 16.16 22.61
N ALA A 8 -0.30 15.23 21.65
CA ALA A 8 0.52 15.24 20.45
C ALA A 8 0.35 16.52 19.60
N LEU A 9 -0.82 17.18 19.65
CA LEU A 9 -1.06 18.45 18.95
C LEU A 9 -0.31 19.64 19.56
N ASN A 10 0.21 19.52 20.79
CA ASN A 10 0.84 20.60 21.54
C ASN A 10 2.35 20.36 21.75
N MET A 11 2.96 19.44 20.99
CA MET A 11 4.35 19.02 21.13
C MET A 11 5.27 19.63 20.06
N GLU A 12 5.04 20.90 19.69
CA GLU A 12 5.75 21.57 18.59
C GLU A 12 7.28 21.63 18.78
N ASP A 13 7.77 21.65 20.03
CA ASP A 13 9.20 21.68 20.36
C ASP A 13 9.84 20.29 20.51
N GLN A 14 9.09 19.21 20.28
CA GLN A 14 9.58 17.84 20.44
C GLN A 14 9.96 17.22 19.08
N SER A 15 10.83 16.20 19.10
CA SER A 15 11.15 15.43 17.89
C SER A 15 9.89 14.77 17.30
N GLN A 16 9.80 14.65 15.98
CA GLN A 16 8.66 14.03 15.30
C GLN A 16 8.38 12.59 15.77
N SER A 17 9.43 11.82 16.11
CA SER A 17 9.28 10.47 16.68
C SER A 17 8.60 10.46 18.05
N ALA A 18 8.81 11.51 18.87
CA ALA A 18 8.11 11.68 20.14
C ALA A 18 6.63 12.05 19.92
N VAL A 19 6.35 12.92 18.94
CA VAL A 19 4.98 13.29 18.56
C VAL A 19 4.21 12.07 18.04
N LEU A 20 4.81 11.26 17.18
CA LEU A 20 4.22 10.01 16.67
C LEU A 20 3.94 9.00 17.80
N ALA A 21 4.93 8.78 18.67
CA ALA A 21 4.80 7.87 19.81
C ALA A 21 3.68 8.31 20.76
N GLU A 22 3.60 9.61 21.11
CA GLU A 22 2.54 10.13 21.97
C GLU A 22 1.16 9.99 21.33
N ALA A 23 1.01 10.34 20.04
CA ALA A 23 -0.26 10.20 19.33
C ALA A 23 -0.76 8.75 19.33
N ILE A 24 0.12 7.78 19.07
CA ILE A 24 -0.25 6.36 19.12
C ILE A 24 -0.64 5.97 20.55
N ARG A 25 0.17 6.37 21.56
CA ARG A 25 -0.07 6.05 22.97
C ARG A 25 -1.42 6.58 23.47
N GLU A 26 -1.83 7.77 23.08
CA GLU A 26 -3.06 8.41 23.57
C GLU A 26 -4.31 8.11 22.72
N ALA A 27 -4.15 7.47 21.57
CA ALA A 27 -5.26 7.07 20.71
C ALA A 27 -6.08 5.93 21.32
N ASP A 28 -7.41 6.03 21.20
CA ASP A 28 -8.35 4.95 21.51
C ASP A 28 -8.31 3.86 20.43
N ALA A 29 -8.10 4.27 19.17
CA ALA A 29 -7.95 3.41 18.00
C ALA A 29 -7.13 4.09 16.90
N VAL A 30 -6.48 3.30 16.03
CA VAL A 30 -5.67 3.79 14.92
C VAL A 30 -6.17 3.25 13.58
N VAL A 31 -6.53 4.13 12.66
CA VAL A 31 -6.81 3.79 11.26
C VAL A 31 -5.59 4.16 10.44
N VAL A 32 -4.90 3.17 9.88
CA VAL A 32 -3.63 3.37 9.19
C VAL A 32 -3.83 3.28 7.69
N GLY A 33 -3.27 4.24 6.96
CA GLY A 33 -3.30 4.31 5.51
C GLY A 33 -1.89 4.26 4.94
N ILE A 34 -1.52 3.18 4.25
CA ILE A 34 -0.14 2.97 3.78
C ILE A 34 -0.04 3.05 2.25
N GLY A 35 0.94 3.81 1.78
CA GLY A 35 1.24 4.00 0.37
C GLY A 35 2.68 3.66 0.00
N ALA A 36 3.01 3.86 -1.28
CA ALA A 36 4.30 3.45 -1.85
C ALA A 36 5.51 4.13 -1.21
N GLY A 37 5.31 5.29 -0.56
CA GLY A 37 6.36 5.97 0.17
C GLY A 37 6.92 5.16 1.34
N MET A 38 6.10 4.31 1.99
CA MET A 38 6.57 3.44 3.07
C MET A 38 7.51 2.34 2.55
N SER A 39 7.09 1.60 1.53
CA SER A 39 7.96 0.60 0.87
C SER A 39 9.23 1.24 0.30
N SER A 40 9.13 2.44 -0.29
CA SER A 40 10.30 3.16 -0.80
C SER A 40 11.29 3.55 0.30
N ALA A 41 10.82 3.84 1.51
CA ALA A 41 11.68 4.18 2.64
C ALA A 41 12.50 2.99 3.16
N ASP A 42 11.99 1.77 2.98
CA ASP A 42 12.73 0.52 3.25
C ASP A 42 13.56 0.05 2.05
N GLY A 43 13.71 0.89 1.00
CA GLY A 43 14.55 0.60 -0.16
C GLY A 43 13.84 -0.11 -1.32
N PHE A 44 12.53 -0.39 -1.21
CA PHE A 44 11.73 -0.97 -2.30
C PHE A 44 11.29 0.10 -3.29
N THR A 45 12.26 0.78 -3.89
CA THR A 45 12.04 1.91 -4.79
C THR A 45 11.55 1.48 -6.16
N TYR A 46 10.75 2.33 -6.79
CA TYR A 46 10.20 2.15 -8.15
C TYR A 46 10.94 2.97 -9.20
N THR A 47 11.96 3.73 -8.80
CA THR A 47 12.78 4.59 -9.65
C THR A 47 14.26 4.37 -9.35
N GLY A 48 15.13 4.70 -10.30
CA GLY A 48 16.58 4.66 -10.09
C GLY A 48 17.15 3.25 -10.18
N GLU A 49 18.24 2.99 -9.46
CA GLU A 49 19.09 1.81 -9.63
C GLU A 49 18.35 0.48 -9.50
N ARG A 50 17.38 0.38 -8.58
CA ARG A 50 16.55 -0.84 -8.42
C ARG A 50 15.75 -1.14 -9.69
N PHE A 51 15.21 -0.13 -10.36
CA PHE A 51 14.50 -0.32 -11.63
C PHE A 51 15.47 -0.57 -12.79
N THR A 52 16.51 0.28 -12.94
CA THR A 52 17.43 0.20 -14.07
C THR A 52 18.24 -1.09 -14.12
N LYS A 53 18.59 -1.68 -12.96
CA LYS A 53 19.25 -2.99 -12.91
C LYS A 53 18.33 -4.15 -13.26
N ASN A 54 17.06 -4.07 -12.90
CA ASN A 54 16.13 -5.20 -13.04
C ASN A 54 15.39 -5.21 -14.38
N PHE A 55 15.29 -4.07 -15.08
CA PHE A 55 14.56 -3.94 -16.35
C PHE A 55 15.31 -3.16 -17.45
N PRO A 56 16.63 -3.35 -17.65
CA PRO A 56 17.40 -2.56 -18.60
C PRO A 56 16.90 -2.70 -20.05
N ASP A 57 16.49 -3.90 -20.44
CA ASP A 57 15.91 -4.25 -21.74
C ASP A 57 14.60 -3.50 -22.04
N PHE A 58 13.65 -3.51 -21.09
CA PHE A 58 12.40 -2.77 -21.22
C PHE A 58 12.63 -1.25 -21.21
N ILE A 59 13.60 -0.77 -20.42
CA ILE A 59 13.96 0.66 -20.40
C ILE A 59 14.58 1.08 -21.74
N GLU A 60 15.48 0.28 -22.31
CA GLU A 60 16.10 0.56 -23.61
C GLU A 60 15.04 0.61 -24.73
N LYS A 61 14.09 -0.34 -24.74
CA LYS A 61 13.05 -0.41 -25.76
C LYS A 61 12.01 0.70 -25.65
N TYR A 62 11.54 1.02 -24.45
CA TYR A 62 10.38 1.89 -24.24
C TYR A 62 10.71 3.27 -23.65
N GLY A 63 11.93 3.49 -23.18
CA GLY A 63 12.31 4.74 -22.51
C GLY A 63 11.56 4.97 -21.20
N PHE A 64 11.17 3.89 -20.49
CA PHE A 64 10.46 4.02 -19.22
C PHE A 64 11.27 4.79 -18.19
N PHE A 65 10.64 5.75 -17.52
CA PHE A 65 11.27 6.52 -16.46
C PHE A 65 11.24 5.78 -15.12
N ASP A 66 10.12 5.12 -14.84
CA ASP A 66 9.90 4.43 -13.58
C ASP A 66 9.13 3.11 -13.75
N MET A 67 9.24 2.26 -12.74
CA MET A 67 8.71 0.91 -12.73
C MET A 67 7.17 0.89 -12.62
N LEU A 68 6.57 1.93 -12.01
CA LEU A 68 5.11 2.04 -11.94
C LEU A 68 4.54 2.31 -13.34
N GLN A 69 5.13 3.25 -14.08
CA GLN A 69 4.81 3.53 -15.47
C GLN A 69 4.92 2.26 -16.33
N ALA A 70 6.02 1.52 -16.21
CA ALA A 70 6.23 0.28 -16.95
C ALA A 70 5.17 -0.78 -16.61
N SER A 71 4.81 -0.92 -15.33
CA SER A 71 3.78 -1.87 -14.86
C SER A 71 2.34 -1.53 -15.29
N LEU A 72 2.11 -0.34 -15.81
CA LEU A 72 0.82 0.13 -16.33
C LEU A 72 0.83 0.24 -17.86
N HIS A 73 1.94 -0.11 -18.51
CA HIS A 73 2.08 0.02 -19.94
C HIS A 73 1.22 -1.02 -20.69
N PRO A 74 0.46 -0.62 -21.72
CA PRO A 74 -0.27 -1.56 -22.57
C PRO A 74 0.69 -2.23 -23.57
N PHE A 75 1.41 -3.24 -23.12
CA PHE A 75 2.36 -3.99 -23.96
C PHE A 75 1.69 -4.54 -25.23
N PRO A 76 2.43 -4.63 -26.36
CA PRO A 76 1.86 -4.99 -27.65
C PRO A 76 1.40 -6.46 -27.76
N SER A 77 1.78 -7.31 -26.81
CA SER A 77 1.37 -8.72 -26.78
C SER A 77 1.34 -9.27 -25.35
N TRP A 78 0.55 -10.31 -25.12
CA TRP A 78 0.51 -11.04 -23.85
C TRP A 78 1.84 -11.72 -23.51
N GLN A 79 2.62 -12.13 -24.51
CA GLN A 79 3.97 -12.67 -24.30
C GLN A 79 4.89 -11.64 -23.65
N GLU A 80 4.80 -10.39 -24.10
CA GLU A 80 5.63 -9.31 -23.60
C GLU A 80 5.11 -8.75 -22.27
N TYR A 81 3.78 -8.68 -22.12
CA TYR A 81 3.12 -8.38 -20.84
C TYR A 81 3.62 -9.32 -19.73
N TRP A 82 3.53 -10.64 -19.95
CA TRP A 82 3.94 -11.63 -18.96
C TRP A 82 5.45 -11.72 -18.78
N ALA A 83 6.27 -11.33 -19.78
CA ALA A 83 7.71 -11.22 -19.60
C ALA A 83 8.08 -10.10 -18.60
N PHE A 84 7.45 -8.92 -18.74
CA PHE A 84 7.64 -7.83 -17.79
C PHE A 84 7.05 -8.17 -16.42
N GLU A 85 5.78 -8.56 -16.37
CA GLU A 85 5.04 -8.73 -15.12
C GLU A 85 5.57 -9.89 -14.29
N SER A 86 6.04 -10.99 -14.89
CA SER A 86 6.64 -12.09 -14.12
C SER A 86 7.90 -11.64 -13.36
N ARG A 87 8.79 -10.87 -13.99
CA ARG A 87 9.95 -10.25 -13.33
C ARG A 87 9.54 -9.21 -12.29
N PHE A 88 8.51 -8.41 -12.59
CA PHE A 88 7.98 -7.41 -11.66
C PHE A 88 7.40 -8.04 -10.39
N VAL A 89 6.61 -9.12 -10.53
CA VAL A 89 6.05 -9.89 -9.43
C VAL A 89 7.16 -10.58 -8.63
N LYS A 90 8.13 -11.20 -9.31
CA LYS A 90 9.29 -11.81 -8.63
C LYS A 90 10.02 -10.78 -7.76
N LEU A 91 10.32 -9.60 -8.31
CA LEU A 91 11.06 -8.54 -7.61
C LEU A 91 10.30 -7.92 -6.43
N ASN A 92 9.00 -7.65 -6.61
CA ASN A 92 8.21 -6.85 -5.66
C ASN A 92 7.28 -7.70 -4.77
N TYR A 93 7.23 -9.02 -4.97
CA TYR A 93 6.34 -9.89 -4.18
C TYR A 93 7.00 -11.21 -3.77
N LEU A 94 7.66 -11.94 -4.67
CA LEU A 94 8.24 -13.24 -4.28
C LEU A 94 9.55 -13.09 -3.50
N ASP A 95 10.47 -12.27 -4.02
CA ASP A 95 11.83 -12.13 -3.47
C ASP A 95 12.00 -10.87 -2.60
N GLN A 96 10.97 -10.03 -2.49
CA GLN A 96 11.08 -8.79 -1.74
C GLN A 96 11.27 -9.11 -0.24
N ALA A 97 12.40 -8.66 0.31
CA ALA A 97 12.76 -8.90 1.69
C ALA A 97 11.84 -8.15 2.67
N VAL A 98 11.89 -8.53 3.94
CA VAL A 98 11.18 -7.84 5.02
C VAL A 98 11.72 -6.41 5.21
N GLY A 99 10.82 -5.44 5.28
CA GLY A 99 11.15 -4.03 5.54
C GLY A 99 11.18 -3.71 7.04
N PRO A 100 12.25 -3.07 7.57
CA PRO A 100 12.35 -2.77 9.01
C PRO A 100 11.26 -1.79 9.49
N SER A 101 10.77 -0.89 8.64
CA SER A 101 9.68 0.03 9.01
C SER A 101 8.36 -0.71 9.21
N TYR A 102 8.09 -1.73 8.38
CA TYR A 102 6.90 -2.57 8.53
C TYR A 102 6.95 -3.36 9.84
N VAL A 103 8.10 -3.91 10.21
CA VAL A 103 8.27 -4.62 11.49
C VAL A 103 8.07 -3.66 12.67
N ALA A 104 8.75 -2.51 12.65
CA ALA A 104 8.64 -1.52 13.72
C ALA A 104 7.20 -0.99 13.88
N LEU A 105 6.51 -0.68 12.77
CA LEU A 105 5.11 -0.24 12.84
C LEU A 105 4.19 -1.34 13.40
N LYS A 106 4.44 -2.61 13.09
CA LYS A 106 3.67 -3.73 13.63
C LYS A 106 3.72 -3.72 15.15
N GLU A 107 4.94 -3.69 15.71
CA GLU A 107 5.19 -3.65 17.15
C GLU A 107 4.53 -2.43 17.82
N MET A 108 4.58 -1.26 17.17
CA MET A 108 3.94 -0.03 17.68
C MET A 108 2.41 -0.17 17.81
N LEU A 109 1.78 -0.95 16.93
CA LEU A 109 0.33 -1.12 16.86
C LEU A 109 -0.19 -2.30 17.71
N GLU A 110 0.67 -3.20 18.19
CA GLU A 110 0.26 -4.42 18.92
C GLU A 110 -0.64 -4.15 20.14
N THR A 111 -0.45 -3.02 20.80
CA THR A 111 -1.20 -2.63 22.01
C THR A 111 -2.45 -1.81 21.71
N LYS A 112 -2.80 -1.61 20.43
CA LYS A 112 -3.89 -0.73 20.01
C LYS A 112 -4.92 -1.46 19.16
N PRO A 113 -6.22 -1.13 19.29
CA PRO A 113 -7.18 -1.42 18.22
C PRO A 113 -6.73 -0.70 16.95
N TYR A 114 -6.47 -1.45 15.89
CA TYR A 114 -6.07 -0.87 14.61
C TYR A 114 -6.64 -1.64 13.41
N HIS A 115 -6.73 -0.94 12.29
CA HIS A 115 -6.97 -1.53 10.98
C HIS A 115 -6.19 -0.75 9.92
N ILE A 116 -5.70 -1.47 8.91
CA ILE A 116 -4.85 -0.94 7.83
C ILE A 116 -5.63 -0.99 6.53
N ILE A 117 -5.61 0.12 5.79
CA ILE A 117 -5.95 0.17 4.37
C ILE A 117 -4.68 0.54 3.60
N THR A 118 -4.40 -0.19 2.52
CA THR A 118 -3.18 0.03 1.72
C THR A 118 -3.49 0.15 0.24
N THR A 119 -2.80 1.07 -0.44
CA THR A 119 -2.78 1.12 -1.90
C THR A 119 -1.57 0.39 -2.50
N ASN A 120 -0.70 -0.16 -1.66
CA ASN A 120 0.38 -1.04 -2.10
C ASN A 120 -0.18 -2.42 -2.42
N ALA A 121 0.52 -3.14 -3.28
CA ALA A 121 0.19 -4.49 -3.72
C ALA A 121 1.42 -5.42 -3.63
N ASP A 122 2.47 -4.99 -2.92
CA ASP A 122 3.67 -5.77 -2.64
C ASP A 122 3.46 -6.73 -1.45
N ASN A 123 4.47 -7.55 -1.13
CA ASN A 123 4.36 -8.56 -0.08
C ASN A 123 4.61 -8.03 1.34
N ALA A 124 4.78 -6.71 1.54
CA ALA A 124 5.47 -6.17 2.71
C ALA A 124 4.80 -6.55 4.04
N PHE A 125 3.46 -6.60 4.08
CA PHE A 125 2.72 -7.03 5.26
C PHE A 125 2.88 -8.53 5.55
N ALA A 126 2.84 -9.37 4.51
CA ALA A 126 2.97 -10.81 4.64
C ALA A 126 4.37 -11.20 5.16
N VAL A 127 5.43 -10.65 4.58
CA VAL A 127 6.82 -10.97 5.02
C VAL A 127 7.20 -10.31 6.35
N ALA A 128 6.49 -9.26 6.77
CA ALA A 128 6.60 -8.69 8.11
C ALA A 128 5.68 -9.37 9.14
N ASP A 129 4.98 -10.45 8.75
CA ASP A 129 4.15 -11.29 9.62
C ASP A 129 3.02 -10.49 10.31
N TYR A 130 2.28 -9.71 9.52
CA TYR A 130 1.05 -9.06 9.96
C TYR A 130 -0.12 -10.04 9.97
N ASP A 131 -1.06 -9.81 10.89
CA ASP A 131 -2.40 -10.38 10.81
C ASP A 131 -3.15 -9.77 9.61
N LEU A 132 -3.26 -10.53 8.52
CA LEU A 132 -3.87 -10.06 7.28
C LEU A 132 -5.38 -9.81 7.39
N ASP A 133 -6.06 -10.31 8.44
CA ASP A 133 -7.45 -9.94 8.69
C ASP A 133 -7.62 -8.45 9.06
N LYS A 134 -6.52 -7.78 9.43
CA LYS A 134 -6.47 -6.34 9.73
C LYS A 134 -5.96 -5.48 8.57
N VAL A 135 -5.72 -6.06 7.40
CA VAL A 135 -5.18 -5.37 6.23
C VAL A 135 -6.17 -5.45 5.08
N PHE A 136 -6.54 -4.29 4.54
CA PHE A 136 -7.35 -4.21 3.33
C PHE A 136 -6.53 -3.73 2.14
N HIS A 137 -6.28 -4.64 1.19
CA HIS A 137 -5.58 -4.38 -0.08
C HIS A 137 -6.55 -3.85 -1.15
N ILE A 138 -6.93 -2.57 -1.04
CA ILE A 138 -7.96 -1.96 -1.92
C ILE A 138 -7.57 -1.92 -3.42
N GLN A 139 -6.28 -2.06 -3.71
CA GLN A 139 -5.70 -2.00 -5.07
C GLN A 139 -5.31 -3.37 -5.64
N GLY A 140 -5.64 -4.46 -4.92
CA GLY A 140 -5.23 -5.82 -5.27
C GLY A 140 -3.81 -6.14 -4.78
N GLU A 141 -3.31 -7.29 -5.19
CA GLU A 141 -1.98 -7.78 -4.84
C GLU A 141 -1.27 -8.29 -6.09
N TYR A 142 0.03 -8.04 -6.24
CA TYR A 142 0.76 -8.36 -7.47
C TYR A 142 0.83 -9.85 -7.77
N ILE A 143 0.75 -10.71 -6.74
CA ILE A 143 0.79 -12.15 -6.93
C ILE A 143 -0.55 -12.74 -7.42
N LEU A 144 -1.64 -11.97 -7.28
CA LEU A 144 -2.97 -12.41 -7.67
C LEU A 144 -3.22 -12.05 -9.14
N TRP A 145 -3.93 -12.92 -9.84
CA TRP A 145 -4.32 -12.77 -11.23
C TRP A 145 -5.82 -12.65 -11.36
N GLN A 146 -6.26 -11.97 -12.41
CA GLN A 146 -7.65 -11.80 -12.78
C GLN A 146 -7.86 -12.06 -14.27
N CYS A 147 -9.07 -12.42 -14.65
CA CYS A 147 -9.43 -12.49 -16.07
C CYS A 147 -9.30 -11.08 -16.69
N SER A 148 -8.56 -10.93 -17.79
CA SER A 148 -8.41 -9.63 -18.47
C SER A 148 -9.74 -9.04 -18.95
N GLN A 149 -10.74 -9.89 -19.22
CA GLN A 149 -12.10 -9.48 -19.59
C GLN A 149 -13.04 -9.32 -18.39
N HIS A 150 -12.56 -9.51 -17.15
CA HIS A 150 -13.35 -9.40 -15.92
C HIS A 150 -14.64 -10.24 -15.95
N CYS A 151 -14.61 -11.42 -16.58
CA CYS A 151 -15.83 -12.20 -16.86
C CYS A 151 -16.51 -12.79 -15.62
N HIS A 152 -15.79 -12.88 -14.49
CA HIS A 152 -16.32 -13.33 -13.20
C HIS A 152 -15.45 -12.82 -12.04
N ALA A 153 -16.03 -12.78 -10.85
CA ALA A 153 -15.42 -12.28 -9.62
C ALA A 153 -14.58 -13.35 -8.90
N GLN A 154 -13.39 -13.64 -9.41
CA GLN A 154 -12.45 -14.59 -8.79
C GLN A 154 -11.01 -14.22 -9.14
N THR A 155 -10.13 -14.21 -8.13
CA THR A 155 -8.68 -14.13 -8.33
C THR A 155 -8.02 -15.52 -8.34
N TYR A 156 -6.82 -15.59 -8.91
CA TYR A 156 -6.03 -16.81 -9.06
C TYR A 156 -4.57 -16.54 -8.66
N ARG A 157 -3.81 -17.58 -8.32
CA ARG A 157 -2.39 -17.48 -7.97
C ARG A 157 -1.67 -18.75 -8.39
N ASP A 158 -0.49 -18.60 -8.99
CA ASP A 158 0.42 -19.68 -9.35
C ASP A 158 1.85 -19.14 -9.37
N ASP A 159 2.59 -19.38 -8.28
CA ASP A 159 3.92 -18.83 -8.07
C ASP A 159 4.95 -19.56 -8.95
N GLU A 160 4.79 -20.88 -9.13
CA GLU A 160 5.62 -21.69 -10.02
C GLU A 160 5.54 -21.21 -11.46
N ALA A 161 4.35 -20.86 -11.95
CA ALA A 161 4.19 -20.30 -13.29
C ALA A 161 4.91 -18.96 -13.46
N ILE A 162 4.90 -18.08 -12.45
CA ILE A 162 5.69 -16.84 -12.48
C ILE A 162 7.18 -17.16 -12.60
N LEU A 163 7.69 -18.10 -11.81
CA LEU A 163 9.10 -18.48 -11.84
C LEU A 163 9.49 -19.10 -13.19
N GLN A 164 8.62 -19.93 -13.78
CA GLN A 164 8.82 -20.50 -15.12
C GLN A 164 8.87 -19.40 -16.20
N MET A 165 7.99 -18.39 -16.14
CA MET A 165 8.03 -17.25 -17.05
C MET A 165 9.31 -16.42 -16.92
N VAL A 166 9.84 -16.27 -15.71
CA VAL A 166 11.12 -15.58 -15.50
C VAL A 166 12.28 -16.37 -16.08
N GLU A 167 12.29 -17.70 -15.90
CA GLU A 167 13.36 -18.57 -16.36
C GLU A 167 13.36 -18.75 -17.89
N GLN A 168 12.18 -18.88 -18.51
CA GLN A 168 12.06 -19.27 -19.91
C GLN A 168 11.83 -18.10 -20.87
N GLN A 169 11.69 -16.87 -20.39
CA GLN A 169 11.55 -15.73 -21.30
C GLN A 169 12.85 -15.44 -22.05
N GLU A 170 12.71 -15.05 -23.32
CA GLU A 170 13.80 -14.59 -24.18
C GLU A 170 13.30 -13.39 -25.00
N ASP A 171 14.18 -12.42 -25.30
CA ASP A 171 13.85 -11.24 -26.09
C ASP A 171 12.57 -10.51 -25.64
N MET A 172 12.44 -10.33 -24.32
CA MET A 172 11.28 -9.71 -23.65
C MET A 172 9.94 -10.44 -23.93
N LYS A 173 9.95 -11.76 -24.16
CA LYS A 173 8.74 -12.54 -24.42
C LYS A 173 8.78 -13.87 -23.69
N VAL A 174 7.68 -14.22 -23.04
CA VAL A 174 7.46 -15.60 -22.56
C VAL A 174 7.05 -16.52 -23.73
N PRO A 175 7.33 -17.83 -23.65
CA PRO A 175 6.69 -18.83 -24.50
C PRO A 175 5.16 -18.73 -24.44
N ARG A 176 4.48 -18.98 -25.57
CA ARG A 176 3.03 -18.74 -25.68
C ARG A 176 2.21 -19.66 -24.79
N GLU A 177 2.67 -20.89 -24.64
CA GLU A 177 2.12 -21.94 -23.81
C GLU A 177 2.15 -21.60 -22.31
N LEU A 178 3.03 -20.68 -21.88
CA LEU A 178 3.08 -20.23 -20.49
C LEU A 178 2.08 -19.11 -20.19
N ILE A 179 1.42 -18.53 -21.20
CA ILE A 179 0.43 -17.48 -20.95
C ILE A 179 -0.77 -18.11 -20.22
N PRO A 180 -1.11 -17.67 -19.00
CA PRO A 180 -2.25 -18.20 -18.27
C PRO A 180 -3.55 -17.71 -18.91
N HIS A 181 -4.54 -18.61 -19.01
CA HIS A 181 -5.84 -18.32 -19.59
C HIS A 181 -6.96 -18.54 -18.56
N CYS A 182 -8.01 -17.74 -18.68
CA CYS A 182 -9.17 -17.79 -17.82
C CYS A 182 -9.94 -19.11 -18.03
N PRO A 183 -10.21 -19.90 -16.97
CA PRO A 183 -10.92 -21.17 -17.11
C PRO A 183 -12.41 -21.03 -17.46
N LYS A 184 -12.92 -19.79 -17.57
CA LYS A 184 -14.33 -19.50 -17.89
C LYS A 184 -14.56 -19.01 -19.32
N CYS A 185 -13.67 -18.16 -19.82
CA CYS A 185 -13.84 -17.53 -21.13
C CYS A 185 -12.61 -17.66 -22.04
N ASP A 186 -11.55 -18.33 -21.58
CA ASP A 186 -10.30 -18.53 -22.32
C ASP A 186 -9.56 -17.22 -22.69
N ALA A 187 -9.98 -16.07 -22.15
CA ALA A 187 -9.19 -14.84 -22.28
C ALA A 187 -7.90 -14.97 -21.45
N PRO A 188 -6.77 -14.37 -21.89
CA PRO A 188 -5.56 -14.31 -21.09
C PRO A 188 -5.82 -13.69 -19.71
N MET A 189 -5.15 -14.21 -18.68
CA MET A 189 -5.15 -13.59 -17.37
C MET A 189 -4.21 -12.36 -17.37
N GLU A 190 -4.42 -11.48 -16.42
CA GLU A 190 -3.56 -10.34 -16.10
C GLU A 190 -3.39 -10.23 -14.59
N ILE A 191 -2.43 -9.44 -14.11
CA ILE A 191 -2.27 -9.17 -12.67
C ILE A 191 -3.52 -8.45 -12.13
N ASN A 192 -3.94 -8.82 -10.92
CA ASN A 192 -5.03 -8.18 -10.20
C ASN A 192 -4.63 -6.75 -9.79
N LYS A 193 -4.92 -5.79 -10.67
CA LYS A 193 -4.64 -4.37 -10.50
C LYS A 193 -5.87 -3.56 -10.87
N ARG A 194 -6.13 -2.49 -10.12
CA ARG A 194 -7.22 -1.56 -10.44
C ARG A 194 -6.86 -0.61 -11.57
N LYS A 195 -7.64 -0.64 -12.65
CA LYS A 195 -7.55 0.28 -13.79
C LYS A 195 -8.68 1.31 -13.73
N ALA A 196 -8.40 2.55 -14.11
CA ALA A 196 -9.37 3.65 -13.99
C ALA A 196 -10.64 3.46 -14.83
N GLN A 197 -10.53 2.77 -15.97
CA GLN A 197 -11.62 2.61 -16.93
C GLN A 197 -12.52 1.40 -16.65
N VAL A 198 -11.92 0.29 -16.17
CA VAL A 198 -12.60 -1.01 -16.05
C VAL A 198 -12.69 -1.51 -14.61
N GLY A 199 -12.06 -0.82 -13.65
CA GLY A 199 -12.02 -1.24 -12.27
C GLY A 199 -11.00 -2.35 -12.02
N MET A 200 -11.35 -3.27 -11.13
CA MET A 200 -10.56 -4.42 -10.72
C MET A 200 -11.52 -5.59 -10.51
N VAL A 201 -11.05 -6.82 -10.70
CA VAL A 201 -11.80 -7.97 -10.18
C VAL A 201 -11.74 -7.95 -8.66
N GLU A 202 -12.92 -7.87 -8.04
CA GLU A 202 -13.13 -7.89 -6.59
C GLU A 202 -13.82 -9.22 -6.27
N ASP A 203 -13.10 -10.16 -5.67
CA ASP A 203 -13.63 -11.48 -5.32
C ASP A 203 -14.18 -11.51 -3.88
N ALA A 204 -14.54 -12.70 -3.41
CA ALA A 204 -15.12 -12.87 -2.08
C ALA A 204 -14.16 -12.43 -0.95
N ASP A 205 -12.85 -12.63 -1.10
CA ASP A 205 -11.89 -12.23 -0.08
C ASP A 205 -11.70 -10.70 -0.06
N PHE A 206 -11.65 -10.06 -1.23
CA PHE A 206 -11.66 -8.59 -1.30
C PHE A 206 -12.85 -7.98 -0.55
N HIS A 207 -14.05 -8.53 -0.75
CA HIS A 207 -15.24 -8.07 -0.03
C HIS A 207 -15.18 -8.38 1.46
N ALA A 208 -14.61 -9.51 1.87
CA ALA A 208 -14.42 -9.82 3.29
C ALA A 208 -13.43 -8.85 3.97
N GLN A 209 -12.33 -8.49 3.30
CA GLN A 209 -11.39 -7.46 3.77
C GLN A 209 -12.09 -6.09 3.89
N LEU A 210 -12.87 -5.69 2.88
CA LEU A 210 -13.66 -4.46 2.89
C LEU A 210 -14.66 -4.43 4.05
N ASP A 211 -15.35 -5.54 4.30
CA ASP A 211 -16.32 -5.66 5.39
C ASP A 211 -15.66 -5.54 6.77
N ARG A 212 -14.50 -6.18 6.98
CA ARG A 212 -13.72 -6.03 8.22
C ARG A 212 -13.25 -4.59 8.42
N TYR A 213 -12.76 -3.94 7.37
CA TYR A 213 -12.35 -2.53 7.42
C TYR A 213 -13.53 -1.62 7.77
N ASN A 214 -14.67 -1.78 7.10
CA ASN A 214 -15.87 -0.99 7.35
C ASN A 214 -16.44 -1.22 8.75
N ALA A 215 -16.41 -2.46 9.25
CA ALA A 215 -16.82 -2.78 10.61
C ALA A 215 -15.95 -2.07 11.66
N PHE A 216 -14.62 -2.06 11.45
CA PHE A 216 -13.71 -1.31 12.31
C PHE A 216 -14.00 0.20 12.30
N LEU A 217 -14.22 0.79 11.11
CA LEU A 217 -14.58 2.20 11.00
C LEU A 217 -15.89 2.54 11.73
N ALA A 218 -16.91 1.68 11.61
CA ALA A 218 -18.20 1.88 12.27
C ALA A 218 -18.11 1.80 13.81
N GLN A 219 -17.20 0.97 14.33
CA GLN A 219 -16.94 0.89 15.78
C GLN A 219 -16.19 2.11 16.33
N HIS A 220 -15.48 2.84 15.45
CA HIS A 220 -14.61 3.95 15.80
C HIS A 220 -15.02 5.27 15.11
N GLU A 221 -16.33 5.54 15.04
CA GLU A 221 -16.84 6.81 14.50
C GLU A 221 -16.62 8.02 15.43
N THR A 222 -16.39 7.76 16.73
CA THR A 222 -16.20 8.78 17.78
C THR A 222 -14.98 8.43 18.65
N GLY A 223 -14.58 9.33 19.55
CA GLY A 223 -13.41 9.15 20.41
C GLY A 223 -12.10 9.57 19.75
N LYS A 224 -10.97 9.33 20.45
CA LYS A 224 -9.62 9.70 20.02
C LYS A 224 -9.11 8.73 18.95
N VAL A 225 -9.61 8.88 17.73
CA VAL A 225 -9.16 8.09 16.58
C VAL A 225 -8.03 8.80 15.86
N LEU A 226 -6.89 8.10 15.72
CA LEU A 226 -5.77 8.55 14.91
C LEU A 226 -5.93 8.04 13.48
N TYR A 227 -6.09 8.94 12.52
CA TYR A 227 -5.99 8.63 11.09
C TYR A 227 -4.55 8.84 10.63
N LEU A 228 -3.75 7.77 10.67
CA LEU A 228 -2.31 7.78 10.38
C LEU A 228 -2.06 7.45 8.91
N GLU A 229 -1.69 8.46 8.11
CA GLU A 229 -1.35 8.33 6.70
C GLU A 229 0.18 8.28 6.50
N ILE A 230 0.69 7.18 5.94
CA ILE A 230 2.13 6.94 5.77
C ILE A 230 2.47 6.82 4.28
N GLY A 231 3.26 7.76 3.76
CA GLY A 231 3.82 7.64 2.41
C GLY A 231 2.78 7.67 1.28
N ILE A 232 1.57 8.18 1.53
CA ILE A 232 0.51 8.31 0.51
C ILE A 232 0.70 9.60 -0.28
N GLY A 233 0.94 9.45 -1.59
CA GLY A 233 1.03 10.55 -2.54
C GLY A 233 -0.33 11.04 -3.05
N TYR A 234 -0.35 11.52 -4.30
CA TYR A 234 -1.56 12.07 -4.95
C TYR A 234 -1.97 11.32 -6.22
N THR A 235 -1.44 10.11 -6.43
CA THR A 235 -1.78 9.26 -7.59
C THR A 235 -3.23 8.79 -7.54
N THR A 236 -3.69 8.33 -6.37
CA THR A 236 -5.05 7.83 -6.15
C THR A 236 -5.59 8.30 -4.78
N PRO A 237 -5.74 9.62 -4.56
CA PRO A 237 -6.08 10.17 -3.25
C PRO A 237 -7.49 9.77 -2.77
N GLN A 238 -8.35 9.27 -3.66
CA GLN A 238 -9.70 8.81 -3.35
C GLN A 238 -9.77 7.59 -2.42
N PHE A 239 -8.70 6.78 -2.31
CA PHE A 239 -8.74 5.54 -1.52
C PHE A 239 -8.37 5.73 -0.05
N VAL A 240 -7.43 6.63 0.26
CA VAL A 240 -6.95 6.83 1.64
C VAL A 240 -7.02 8.29 2.05
N LYS A 241 -6.31 9.18 1.34
CA LYS A 241 -6.15 10.59 1.70
C LYS A 241 -7.49 11.32 1.88
N HIS A 242 -8.35 11.31 0.86
CA HIS A 242 -9.64 12.00 0.92
C HIS A 242 -10.59 11.37 1.96
N PRO A 243 -10.73 10.03 2.04
CA PRO A 243 -11.48 9.39 3.13
C PRO A 243 -10.99 9.79 4.53
N PHE A 244 -9.69 9.73 4.82
CA PHE A 244 -9.13 10.05 6.14
C PHE A 244 -9.43 11.49 6.53
N GLN A 245 -9.25 12.44 5.61
CA GLN A 245 -9.59 13.84 5.83
C GLN A 245 -11.10 14.03 6.09
N ARG A 246 -11.96 13.31 5.35
CA ARG A 246 -13.41 13.36 5.54
C ARG A 246 -13.83 12.77 6.89
N MET A 247 -13.22 11.67 7.32
CA MET A 247 -13.50 11.02 8.59
C MET A 247 -13.04 11.88 9.77
N THR A 248 -11.85 12.47 9.67
CA THR A 248 -11.35 13.47 10.65
C THR A 248 -12.28 14.68 10.75
N ARG A 249 -12.86 15.14 9.63
CA ARG A 249 -13.85 16.21 9.65
C ARG A 249 -15.14 15.81 10.38
N LYS A 250 -15.58 14.55 10.26
CA LYS A 250 -16.81 14.04 10.86
C LYS A 250 -16.67 13.76 12.36
N ASN A 251 -15.52 13.31 12.83
CA ASN A 251 -15.23 13.06 14.24
C ASN A 251 -14.42 14.25 14.82
N PRO A 252 -15.01 15.12 15.66
CA PRO A 252 -14.31 16.27 16.25
C PRO A 252 -13.13 15.90 17.17
N ASP A 253 -13.15 14.70 17.74
CA ASP A 253 -12.11 14.19 18.66
C ASP A 253 -10.97 13.47 17.92
N ALA A 254 -11.06 13.30 16.60
CA ALA A 254 -10.02 12.66 15.79
C ALA A 254 -8.87 13.61 15.39
N VAL A 255 -7.71 13.01 15.16
CA VAL A 255 -6.52 13.67 14.57
C VAL A 255 -6.17 12.99 13.25
N PHE A 256 -5.82 13.81 12.26
CA PHE A 256 -5.20 13.36 11.02
C PHE A 256 -3.68 13.54 11.13
N MET A 257 -2.92 12.47 10.95
CA MET A 257 -1.46 12.54 10.98
C MET A 257 -0.92 12.04 9.66
N THR A 258 -0.23 12.90 8.90
CA THR A 258 0.39 12.53 7.64
C THR A 258 1.91 12.51 7.77
N MET A 259 2.50 11.41 7.36
CA MET A 259 3.94 11.22 7.23
C MET A 259 4.33 11.27 5.75
N ASN A 260 4.87 12.40 5.32
CA ASN A 260 5.27 12.62 3.94
C ASN A 260 6.28 13.78 3.81
N LYS A 261 7.33 13.62 2.99
CA LYS A 261 8.26 14.75 2.70
C LYS A 261 7.58 15.88 1.92
N LYS A 262 6.53 15.58 1.14
CA LYS A 262 5.76 16.58 0.38
C LYS A 262 4.63 17.15 1.25
N ALA A 263 4.49 18.47 1.25
CA ALA A 263 3.37 19.16 1.88
C ALA A 263 2.17 19.20 0.93
N TYR A 264 1.17 18.35 1.18
CA TYR A 264 -0.11 18.41 0.49
C TYR A 264 -1.06 19.37 1.21
N ARG A 265 -1.87 20.12 0.44
CA ARG A 265 -2.82 21.07 1.02
C ARG A 265 -3.84 20.36 1.91
N ILE A 266 -3.90 20.76 3.17
CA ILE A 266 -4.86 20.26 4.15
C ILE A 266 -6.17 21.09 4.09
N PRO A 267 -7.36 20.44 4.07
CA PRO A 267 -8.64 21.14 4.14
C PRO A 267 -8.74 22.01 5.40
N GLN A 268 -9.29 23.23 5.25
CA GLN A 268 -9.44 24.18 6.37
C GLN A 268 -10.12 23.57 7.61
N PRO A 269 -11.21 22.77 7.51
CA PRO A 269 -11.94 22.29 8.69
C PRO A 269 -11.17 21.31 9.60
N ILE A 270 -10.03 20.79 9.16
CA ILE A 270 -9.23 19.81 9.94
C ILE A 270 -7.81 20.29 10.21
N ARG A 271 -7.45 21.52 9.78
CA ARG A 271 -6.08 22.01 9.83
C ARG A 271 -5.50 22.03 11.25
N GLU A 272 -6.28 22.47 12.22
CA GLU A 272 -5.89 22.53 13.65
C GLU A 272 -5.78 21.14 14.30
N ARG A 273 -6.29 20.10 13.63
CA ARG A 273 -6.23 18.70 14.08
C ARG A 273 -5.41 17.83 13.12
N THR A 274 -4.49 18.47 12.39
CA THR A 274 -3.59 17.80 11.47
C THR A 274 -2.14 17.94 11.93
N ILE A 275 -1.44 16.82 12.02
CA ILE A 275 0.01 16.78 12.28
C ILE A 275 0.69 16.33 10.99
N HIS A 276 1.68 17.09 10.53
CA HIS A 276 2.49 16.73 9.36
C HIS A 276 3.91 16.40 9.79
N LEU A 277 4.27 15.11 9.65
CA LEU A 277 5.61 14.60 9.89
C LEU A 277 6.37 14.53 8.56
N THR A 278 7.54 15.18 8.51
CA THR A 278 8.36 15.37 7.30
C THR A 278 9.69 14.61 7.34
N ASP A 279 10.05 14.03 8.48
CA ASP A 279 11.26 13.22 8.61
C ASP A 279 11.20 11.98 7.71
N ASP A 280 12.35 11.34 7.51
CA ASP A 280 12.38 10.09 6.75
C ASP A 280 11.53 9.02 7.41
N ILE A 281 10.67 8.36 6.63
CA ILE A 281 9.66 7.42 7.13
C ILE A 281 10.32 6.29 7.92
N SER A 282 11.43 5.73 7.41
CA SER A 282 12.05 4.57 8.03
C SER A 282 12.69 4.92 9.36
N MET A 283 13.45 6.03 9.40
CA MET A 283 14.05 6.52 10.64
C MET A 283 12.97 6.91 11.66
N LEU A 284 11.95 7.65 11.23
CA LEU A 284 10.89 8.15 12.10
C LEU A 284 10.11 7.02 12.78
N ILE A 285 9.73 5.97 12.03
CA ILE A 285 9.00 4.82 12.58
C ILE A 285 9.89 4.03 13.55
N GLN A 286 11.14 3.76 13.19
CA GLN A 286 12.06 3.01 14.05
C GLN A 286 12.35 3.76 15.36
N ASP A 287 12.58 5.07 15.30
CA ASP A 287 12.79 5.90 16.49
C ASP A 287 11.55 5.98 17.38
N ALA A 288 10.36 6.12 16.77
CA ALA A 288 9.10 6.15 17.51
C ALA A 288 8.81 4.82 18.22
N ASN A 289 9.13 3.70 17.56
CA ASN A 289 9.02 2.37 18.14
C ASN A 289 9.93 2.21 19.38
N GLN A 290 11.19 2.65 19.30
CA GLN A 290 12.09 2.61 20.47
C GLN A 290 11.55 3.42 21.65
N ARG A 291 10.92 4.56 21.39
CA ARG A 291 10.29 5.41 22.42
C ARG A 291 9.06 4.78 23.06
N LEU A 292 8.31 3.94 22.33
CA LEU A 292 7.14 3.24 22.86
C LEU A 292 7.52 2.04 23.73
N LYS A 293 8.73 1.51 23.60
CA LYS A 293 9.28 0.43 24.43
C LYS A 293 9.89 0.91 25.76
N GLN A 294 10.08 2.21 25.92
CA GLN A 294 10.58 2.86 27.14
C GLN A 294 9.43 3.22 28.08
#